data_AF-A0A1M3CJI8-F1
#
_entry.id   AF-A0A1M3CJI8-F1
#
_cell.length_a   1.000
_cell.length_b   1.000
_cell.length_c   1.000
_cell.angle_alpha   90.00
_cell.angle_beta   90.00
_cell.angle_gamma   90.00
#
_symmetry.space_group_name_H-M   'P 1'
#
loop_
_entity.id
_entity.type
_entity.pdbx_description
1 polymer ?
#
loop_
_entity_poly.entity_id
_entity_poly.type
_entity_poly.pdbx_seq_one_letter_code
_entity_poly.pdbx_strand_id
1 'polypeptide(L)'
;MIVRRFISWVRTAPAGERAEATRALARAWLISDLSDDDRAAAEGALLMQLDDSSPLVRRAMAEVFARSTTAPAAIVQALSVDQPSVSIPVLEHSPLLIDADLVDIVATGNNEVQCAVARRVRIPVSVCAAIAEVGSAAAALELIENPGANIAPMSWDRIVERHGHLAAIRESMLALDDLPAATRFALIGKLSDTLAQFVVAKNWLSADRAGRAVGDARDRSVVNLAAQARDDDMRDLVAHLRATGQLNAGLILRALLSGNHELFDHALAELSGLALNRVVALVHDRGAASLPALLTRAGLPESTFPAFRAALEARDEIGFVGTVDGATRLRRRMVERVLTVCETAPTEISEPLLILLRRFATESAREEARVFCDELVAERAAEPTFEEAPVCEPELSEPEWYEPDFREEYCEPMSDRPRFFDRFRFKAQLDNPEIDEVVLDEAESHEAVPYEMESREMESCEVEPCEAEAYDAEPYDAELYEAEPYEEPYEAETYEAETYAVASCEPARLEPRFDGPTPCESAPCKPRFGEPSVSSRAYREPLLSDLLAAA
;
A
#
# COMPACT_ATOMS: atom_id res chain seq x y z
N MET A 1 55.55 26.24 -1.22
CA MET A 1 55.07 27.52 -1.81
C MET A 1 53.70 27.42 -2.50
N ILE A 2 53.33 26.27 -3.06
CA ILE A 2 52.06 26.07 -3.79
C ILE A 2 50.81 26.22 -2.90
N VAL A 3 50.79 25.62 -1.71
CA VAL A 3 49.62 25.65 -0.80
C VAL A 3 49.24 27.08 -0.37
N ARG A 4 50.21 27.95 -0.06
CA ARG A 4 49.93 29.36 0.30
C ARG A 4 49.36 30.17 -0.85
N ARG A 5 49.84 29.96 -2.09
CA ARG A 5 49.27 30.60 -3.29
C ARG A 5 47.87 30.10 -3.57
N PHE A 6 47.63 28.79 -3.41
CA PHE A 6 46.31 28.20 -3.55
C PHE A 6 45.31 28.78 -2.55
N ILE A 7 45.65 28.84 -1.26
CA ILE A 7 44.79 29.43 -0.23
C ILE A 7 44.51 30.92 -0.50
N SER A 8 45.51 31.68 -0.95
CA SER A 8 45.30 33.09 -1.32
C SER A 8 44.39 33.26 -2.53
N TRP A 9 44.48 32.39 -3.52
CA TRP A 9 43.65 32.43 -4.72
C TRP A 9 42.21 32.00 -4.44
N VAL A 10 42.02 30.92 -3.67
CA VAL A 10 40.71 30.42 -3.21
C VAL A 10 39.91 31.52 -2.53
N ARG A 11 40.54 32.44 -1.80
CA ARG A 11 39.83 33.55 -1.14
C ARG A 11 39.22 34.58 -2.10
N THR A 12 39.72 34.68 -3.34
CA THR A 12 39.32 35.72 -4.30
C THR A 12 38.69 35.18 -5.58
N ALA A 13 38.85 33.89 -5.86
CA ALA A 13 38.36 33.27 -7.08
C ALA A 13 36.83 33.13 -7.09
N PRO A 14 36.16 33.22 -8.26
CA PRO A 14 34.73 32.92 -8.40
C PRO A 14 34.39 31.51 -7.95
N ALA A 15 33.17 31.30 -7.43
CA ALA A 15 32.74 30.01 -6.89
C ALA A 15 32.88 28.83 -7.89
N GLY A 16 32.63 29.07 -9.17
CA GLY A 16 32.79 28.05 -10.22
C GLY A 16 34.24 27.59 -10.38
N GLU A 17 35.20 28.51 -10.37
CA GLU A 17 36.63 28.17 -10.46
C GLU A 17 37.10 27.43 -9.20
N ARG A 18 36.63 27.84 -8.02
CA ARG A 18 36.92 27.15 -6.76
C ARG A 18 36.35 25.73 -6.76
N ALA A 19 35.13 25.55 -7.27
CA ALA A 19 34.50 24.24 -7.37
C ALA A 19 35.27 23.31 -8.30
N GLU A 20 35.74 23.81 -9.45
CA GLU A 20 36.55 23.01 -10.38
C GLU A 20 37.91 22.65 -9.79
N ALA A 21 38.58 23.60 -9.13
CA ALA A 21 39.85 23.33 -8.44
C ALA A 21 39.68 22.32 -7.30
N THR A 22 38.59 22.42 -6.55
CA THR A 22 38.25 21.49 -5.47
C THR A 22 37.94 20.10 -6.00
N ARG A 23 37.20 20.00 -7.11
CA ARG A 23 36.94 18.74 -7.82
C ARG A 23 38.25 18.09 -8.27
N ALA A 24 39.15 18.88 -8.87
CA ALA A 24 40.45 18.39 -9.34
C ALA A 24 41.32 17.89 -8.17
N LEU A 25 41.34 18.61 -7.04
CA LEU A 25 42.06 18.21 -5.84
C LEU A 25 41.47 16.94 -5.21
N ALA A 26 40.15 16.84 -5.09
CA ALA A 26 39.46 15.66 -4.56
C ALA A 26 39.73 14.43 -5.43
N ARG A 27 39.72 14.59 -6.76
CA ARG A 27 40.09 13.52 -7.69
C ARG A 27 41.55 13.12 -7.52
N ALA A 28 42.47 14.09 -7.48
CA ALA A 28 43.89 13.81 -7.26
C ALA A 28 44.11 13.04 -5.95
N TRP A 29 43.38 13.40 -4.89
CA TRP A 29 43.44 12.68 -3.62
C TRP A 29 43.03 11.20 -3.76
N LEU A 30 41.99 10.90 -4.56
CA LEU A 30 41.51 9.54 -4.77
C LEU A 30 42.40 8.67 -5.67
N ILE A 31 42.83 9.22 -6.82
CA ILE A 31 43.40 8.40 -7.90
C ILE A 31 44.89 8.65 -8.17
N SER A 32 45.46 9.75 -7.69
CA SER A 32 46.87 10.04 -7.93
C SER A 32 47.78 9.38 -6.91
N ASP A 33 49.00 9.06 -7.36
CA ASP A 33 50.09 8.57 -6.50
C ASP A 33 50.74 9.75 -5.77
N LEU A 34 50.10 10.18 -4.68
CA LEU A 34 50.61 11.24 -3.80
C LEU A 34 51.48 10.65 -2.69
N SER A 35 52.57 11.34 -2.36
CA SER A 35 53.32 11.06 -1.13
C SER A 35 52.42 11.22 0.11
N ASP A 36 52.75 10.57 1.22
CA ASP A 36 51.96 10.68 2.45
C ASP A 36 51.82 12.14 2.92
N ASP A 37 52.88 12.94 2.78
CA ASP A 37 52.87 14.36 3.10
C ASP A 37 51.95 15.17 2.17
N ASP A 38 51.98 14.89 0.85
CA ASP A 38 51.12 15.56 -0.12
C ASP A 38 49.65 15.13 0.03
N ARG A 39 49.40 13.86 0.36
CA ARG A 39 48.06 13.33 0.64
C ARG A 39 47.47 13.99 1.88
N ALA A 40 48.24 14.11 2.96
CA ALA A 40 47.83 14.81 4.17
C ALA A 40 47.59 16.32 3.91
N ALA A 41 48.44 16.97 3.11
CA ALA A 41 48.26 18.36 2.73
C ALA A 41 47.00 18.58 1.86
N ALA A 42 46.73 17.66 0.92
CA ALA A 42 45.54 17.69 0.09
C ALA A 42 44.26 17.47 0.92
N GLU A 43 44.26 16.53 1.86
CA GLU A 43 43.15 16.31 2.79
C GLU A 43 42.89 17.55 3.66
N GLY A 44 43.94 18.16 4.23
CA GLY A 44 43.81 19.39 4.99
C GLY A 44 43.24 20.56 4.18
N ALA A 45 43.59 20.65 2.90
CA ALA A 45 43.02 21.64 2.00
C ALA A 45 41.54 21.37 1.67
N LEU A 46 41.14 20.11 1.52
CA LEU A 46 39.75 19.71 1.29
C LEU A 46 38.88 19.92 2.54
N LEU A 47 39.39 19.63 3.74
CA LEU A 47 38.73 19.93 5.00
C LEU A 47 38.43 21.43 5.12
N MET A 48 39.37 22.30 4.71
CA MET A 48 39.12 23.75 4.65
C MET A 48 38.02 24.13 3.65
N GLN A 49 37.83 23.37 2.56
CA GLN A 49 36.76 23.65 1.59
C GLN A 49 35.37 23.24 2.10
N LEU A 50 35.27 22.46 3.17
CA LEU A 50 33.97 22.17 3.81
C LEU A 50 33.31 23.43 4.34
N ASP A 51 34.11 24.45 4.69
CA ASP A 51 33.62 25.75 5.16
C ASP A 51 33.44 26.78 4.03
N ASP A 52 33.55 26.39 2.75
CA ASP A 52 33.32 27.33 1.64
C ASP A 52 31.86 27.79 1.62
N SER A 53 31.64 29.11 1.49
CA SER A 53 30.29 29.70 1.51
C SER A 53 29.42 29.28 0.33
N SER A 54 30.01 28.81 -0.77
CA SER A 54 29.28 28.36 -1.95
C SER A 54 29.00 26.85 -1.88
N PRO A 55 27.73 26.41 -1.97
CA PRO A 55 27.41 24.99 -2.02
C PRO A 55 27.95 24.31 -3.27
N LEU A 56 28.27 25.05 -4.34
CA LEU A 56 28.89 24.49 -5.54
C LEU A 56 30.25 23.85 -5.26
N VAL A 57 31.04 24.45 -4.35
CA VAL A 57 32.37 23.96 -3.99
C VAL A 57 32.25 22.68 -3.16
N ARG A 58 31.35 22.70 -2.16
CA ARG A 58 31.10 21.53 -1.30
C ARG A 58 30.47 20.37 -2.08
N ARG A 59 29.52 20.67 -2.99
CA ARG A 59 28.93 19.67 -3.90
C ARG A 59 29.98 19.05 -4.82
N ALA A 60 30.96 19.81 -5.28
CA ALA A 60 32.04 19.27 -6.11
C ALA A 60 32.86 18.20 -5.36
N MET A 61 33.03 18.32 -4.03
CA MET A 61 33.61 17.26 -3.21
C MET A 61 32.66 16.07 -3.07
N ALA A 62 31.38 16.31 -2.76
CA ALA A 62 30.36 15.28 -2.63
C ALA A 62 30.27 14.41 -3.88
N GLU A 63 30.19 15.01 -5.08
CA GLU A 63 30.16 14.30 -6.36
C GLU A 63 31.36 13.37 -6.58
N VAL A 64 32.55 13.76 -6.09
CA VAL A 64 33.79 12.99 -6.24
C VAL A 64 33.87 11.85 -5.21
N PHE A 65 33.55 12.13 -3.94
CA PHE A 65 33.70 11.17 -2.85
C PHE A 65 32.50 10.23 -2.67
N ALA A 66 31.33 10.59 -3.19
CA ALA A 66 30.06 9.89 -2.96
C ALA A 66 30.10 8.38 -3.18
N ARG A 67 30.92 7.85 -4.07
CA ARG A 67 30.98 6.40 -4.39
C ARG A 67 32.24 5.71 -3.89
N SER A 68 33.15 6.45 -3.25
CA SER A 68 34.46 5.93 -2.88
C SER A 68 34.45 5.25 -1.51
N THR A 69 35.02 4.05 -1.43
CA THR A 69 35.28 3.33 -0.17
C THR A 69 36.54 3.81 0.55
N THR A 70 37.36 4.65 -0.10
CA THR A 70 38.62 5.17 0.45
C THR A 70 38.55 6.65 0.75
N ALA A 71 37.42 7.32 0.53
CA ALA A 71 37.25 8.74 0.81
C ALA A 71 37.54 9.08 2.29
N PRO A 72 38.03 10.29 2.60
CA PRO A 72 38.24 10.71 3.98
C PRO A 72 36.92 10.71 4.76
N ALA A 73 36.81 9.86 5.79
CA ALA A 73 35.56 9.68 6.53
C ALA A 73 35.02 10.98 7.13
N ALA A 74 35.90 11.84 7.64
CA ALA A 74 35.52 13.15 8.19
C ALA A 74 34.87 14.07 7.15
N ILE A 75 35.36 14.05 5.91
CA ILE A 75 34.78 14.83 4.81
C ILE A 75 33.42 14.28 4.42
N VAL A 76 33.30 12.95 4.29
CA VAL A 76 32.03 12.31 3.94
C VAL A 76 30.97 12.57 5.00
N GLN A 77 31.31 12.49 6.29
CA GLN A 77 30.40 12.79 7.40
C GLN A 77 29.96 14.26 7.40
N ALA A 78 30.87 15.20 7.14
CA ALA A 78 30.52 16.61 7.07
C ALA A 78 29.58 16.91 5.89
N LEU A 79 29.82 16.27 4.74
CA LEU A 79 28.98 16.45 3.56
C LEU A 79 27.60 15.79 3.70
N SER A 80 27.45 14.71 4.49
CA SER A 80 26.16 14.01 4.63
C SER A 80 25.13 14.79 5.45
N VAL A 81 25.56 15.70 6.32
CA VAL A 81 24.69 16.56 7.14
C VAL A 81 24.55 17.98 6.59
N ASP A 82 25.09 18.23 5.39
CA ASP A 82 24.98 19.52 4.70
C ASP A 82 23.58 19.70 4.06
N GLN A 83 23.34 20.88 3.48
CA GLN A 83 22.12 21.18 2.73
C GLN A 83 21.89 20.16 1.59
N PRO A 84 20.63 19.89 1.21
CA PRO A 84 20.28 18.79 0.29
C PRO A 84 21.07 18.78 -1.02
N SER A 85 21.32 19.94 -1.62
CA SER A 85 22.09 20.04 -2.88
C SER A 85 23.53 19.50 -2.79
N VAL A 86 24.07 19.34 -1.58
CA VAL A 86 25.41 18.81 -1.30
C VAL A 86 25.33 17.39 -0.72
N SER A 87 24.40 17.13 0.20
CA SER A 87 24.32 15.86 0.91
C SER A 87 23.72 14.72 0.08
N ILE A 88 22.79 14.98 -0.83
CA ILE A 88 22.09 13.93 -1.63
C ILE A 88 23.07 12.94 -2.30
N PRO A 89 24.10 13.36 -3.05
CA PRO A 89 25.05 12.43 -3.67
C PRO A 89 25.72 11.48 -2.65
N VAL A 90 26.05 12.00 -1.47
CA VAL A 90 26.68 11.23 -0.39
C VAL A 90 25.68 10.26 0.22
N LEU A 91 24.47 10.72 0.53
CA LEU A 91 23.42 9.92 1.13
C LEU A 91 22.94 8.79 0.22
N GLU A 92 22.87 9.00 -1.10
CA GLU A 92 22.44 7.96 -2.04
C GLU A 92 23.50 6.88 -2.30
N HIS A 93 24.79 7.22 -2.18
CA HIS A 93 25.84 6.39 -2.75
C HIS A 93 26.98 6.01 -1.82
N SER A 94 27.19 6.75 -0.72
CA SER A 94 28.37 6.56 0.11
C SER A 94 28.32 5.22 0.84
N PRO A 95 29.36 4.38 0.70
CA PRO A 95 29.49 3.13 1.45
C PRO A 95 30.04 3.36 2.88
N LEU A 96 30.43 4.59 3.22
CA LEU A 96 31.09 4.91 4.49
C LEU A 96 30.13 5.34 5.60
N LEU A 97 28.86 5.58 5.27
CA LEU A 97 27.84 5.92 6.26
C LEU A 97 27.37 4.66 6.99
N ILE A 98 27.40 4.69 8.31
CA ILE A 98 26.87 3.59 9.13
C ILE A 98 25.37 3.74 9.32
N ASP A 99 24.71 2.64 9.66
CA ASP A 99 23.26 2.59 9.84
C ASP A 99 22.76 3.62 10.86
N ALA A 100 23.50 3.84 11.95
CA ALA A 100 23.14 4.82 12.98
C ALA A 100 23.09 6.25 12.44
N ASP A 101 24.08 6.66 11.64
CA ASP A 101 24.08 7.97 11.00
C ASP A 101 22.89 8.12 10.05
N LEU A 102 22.60 7.09 9.25
CA LEU A 102 21.47 7.11 8.32
C LEU A 102 20.12 7.20 9.05
N VAL A 103 19.97 6.52 10.19
CA VAL A 103 18.77 6.62 11.04
C VAL A 103 18.59 8.03 11.59
N ASP A 104 19.66 8.64 12.13
CA ASP A 104 19.62 10.00 12.67
C ASP A 104 19.32 11.04 11.57
N ILE A 105 19.91 10.85 10.39
CA ILE A 105 19.65 11.69 9.21
C ILE A 105 18.21 11.54 8.72
N VAL A 106 17.62 10.34 8.75
CA VAL A 106 16.21 10.15 8.40
C VAL A 106 15.29 10.83 9.43
N ALA A 107 15.63 10.75 10.72
CA ALA A 107 14.83 11.33 11.79
C ALA A 107 14.78 12.86 11.78
N THR A 108 15.88 13.51 11.36
CA THR A 108 16.00 14.98 11.35
C THR A 108 15.93 15.60 9.96
N GLY A 109 16.05 14.78 8.92
CA GLY A 109 16.11 15.20 7.52
C GLY A 109 14.77 15.62 6.94
N ASN A 110 14.83 16.50 5.94
CA ASN A 110 13.67 16.88 5.14
C ASN A 110 13.30 15.78 4.12
N ASN A 111 12.23 16.02 3.36
CA ASN A 111 11.72 15.09 2.35
C ASN A 111 12.81 14.64 1.35
N GLU A 112 13.59 15.57 0.79
CA GLU A 112 14.63 15.26 -0.20
C GLU A 112 15.73 14.36 0.36
N VAL A 113 16.16 14.63 1.59
CA VAL A 113 17.17 13.85 2.32
C VAL A 113 16.67 12.44 2.60
N GLN A 114 15.43 12.30 3.10
CA GLN A 114 14.85 10.99 3.37
C GLN A 114 14.70 10.16 2.08
N CYS A 115 14.26 10.78 0.98
CA CYS A 115 14.16 10.11 -0.32
C CYS A 115 15.55 9.68 -0.85
N ALA A 116 16.59 10.49 -0.66
CA ALA A 116 17.96 10.11 -1.01
C ALA A 116 18.43 8.86 -0.23
N VAL A 117 18.14 8.79 1.07
CA VAL A 117 18.43 7.58 1.86
C VAL A 117 17.60 6.38 1.37
N ALA A 118 16.32 6.60 1.04
CA ALA A 118 15.41 5.58 0.51
C ALA A 118 15.78 5.04 -0.89
N ARG A 119 16.57 5.78 -1.67
CA ARG A 119 17.06 5.37 -3.01
C ARG A 119 18.40 4.64 -3.00
N ARG A 120 19.02 4.43 -1.83
CA ARG A 120 20.30 3.72 -1.74
C ARG A 120 20.16 2.29 -2.29
N VAL A 121 21.20 1.82 -2.97
CA VAL A 121 21.25 0.44 -3.55
C VAL A 121 21.14 -0.64 -2.48
N ARG A 122 21.63 -0.37 -1.26
CA ARG A 122 21.49 -1.25 -0.10
C ARG A 122 20.98 -0.42 1.06
N ILE A 123 19.83 -0.81 1.60
CA ILE A 123 19.22 -0.15 2.75
C ILE A 123 19.08 -1.19 3.87
N PRO A 124 19.78 -1.00 5.00
CA PRO A 124 19.64 -1.85 6.17
C PRO A 124 18.22 -1.82 6.73
N VAL A 125 17.80 -2.92 7.36
CA VAL A 125 16.46 -3.07 7.96
C VAL A 125 16.17 -1.97 8.99
N SER A 126 17.18 -1.54 9.76
CA SER A 126 17.08 -0.44 10.73
C SER A 126 16.71 0.89 10.07
N VAL A 127 17.30 1.19 8.91
CA VAL A 127 17.02 2.40 8.14
C VAL A 127 15.65 2.32 7.46
N CYS A 128 15.27 1.14 6.94
CA CYS A 128 13.91 0.89 6.45
C CYS A 128 12.87 1.17 7.54
N ALA A 129 13.10 0.67 8.76
CA ALA A 129 12.22 0.89 9.90
C ALA A 129 12.14 2.36 10.30
N ALA A 130 13.25 3.10 10.28
CA ALA A 130 13.25 4.54 10.53
C ALA A 130 12.43 5.31 9.48
N ILE A 131 12.58 5.00 8.19
CA ILE A 131 11.78 5.62 7.12
C ILE A 131 10.29 5.27 7.28
N ALA A 132 9.97 4.02 7.62
CA ALA A 132 8.59 3.61 7.90
C ALA A 132 7.98 4.39 9.09
N GLU A 133 8.76 4.62 10.15
CA GLU A 133 8.31 5.24 11.40
C GLU A 133 8.13 6.77 11.31
N VAL A 134 9.13 7.47 10.76
CA VAL A 134 9.15 8.95 10.74
C VAL A 134 9.25 9.55 9.34
N GLY A 135 9.61 8.76 8.33
CA GLY A 135 9.75 9.22 6.96
C GLY A 135 8.46 9.78 6.36
N SER A 136 8.64 10.72 5.43
CA SER A 136 7.56 11.30 4.63
C SER A 136 6.97 10.29 3.65
N ALA A 137 5.76 10.58 3.12
CA ALA A 137 5.10 9.71 2.15
C ALA A 137 5.93 9.47 0.89
N ALA A 138 6.67 10.49 0.40
CA ALA A 138 7.54 10.33 -0.76
C ALA A 138 8.71 9.38 -0.46
N ALA A 139 9.33 9.49 0.71
CA ALA A 139 10.41 8.59 1.11
C ALA A 139 9.93 7.16 1.33
N ALA A 140 8.72 6.98 1.88
CA ALA A 140 8.09 5.67 1.99
C ALA A 140 7.83 5.06 0.60
N LEU A 141 7.35 5.85 -0.37
CA LEU A 141 7.13 5.37 -1.74
C LEU A 141 8.44 4.94 -2.40
N GLU A 142 9.49 5.76 -2.31
CA GLU A 142 10.83 5.42 -2.80
C GLU A 142 11.36 4.13 -2.15
N LEU A 143 11.12 3.95 -0.84
CA LEU A 143 11.51 2.74 -0.12
C LEU A 143 10.76 1.49 -0.63
N ILE A 144 9.45 1.60 -0.90
CA ILE A 144 8.62 0.50 -1.42
C ILE A 144 9.07 0.09 -2.83
N GLU A 145 9.38 1.07 -3.67
CA GLU A 145 9.79 0.84 -5.06
C GLU A 145 11.26 0.39 -5.18
N ASN A 146 12.03 0.45 -4.09
CA ASN A 146 13.43 0.10 -4.10
C ASN A 146 13.65 -1.42 -3.96
N PRO A 147 14.17 -2.11 -4.99
CA PRO A 147 14.41 -3.56 -4.93
C PRO A 147 15.54 -3.96 -3.96
N GLY A 148 16.36 -3.01 -3.53
CA GLY A 148 17.41 -3.19 -2.53
C GLY A 148 16.95 -2.98 -1.09
N ALA A 149 15.69 -2.63 -0.86
CA ALA A 149 15.12 -2.45 0.47
C ALA A 149 14.72 -3.80 1.08
N ASN A 150 15.26 -4.10 2.25
CA ASN A 150 14.81 -5.23 3.07
C ASN A 150 13.89 -4.71 4.17
N ILE A 151 12.58 -4.77 3.95
CA ILE A 151 11.57 -4.19 4.83
C ILE A 151 10.99 -5.28 5.73
N ALA A 152 11.11 -5.10 7.04
CA ALA A 152 10.54 -6.04 8.01
C ALA A 152 9.00 -5.97 8.01
N PRO A 153 8.28 -7.07 8.35
CA PRO A 153 6.80 -7.09 8.40
C PRO A 153 6.20 -5.93 9.20
N MET A 154 6.73 -5.67 10.40
CA MET A 154 6.29 -4.55 11.24
C MET A 154 6.46 -3.16 10.59
N SER A 155 7.45 -3.00 9.71
CA SER A 155 7.68 -1.75 8.98
C SER A 155 6.67 -1.57 7.84
N TRP A 156 6.23 -2.66 7.20
CA TRP A 156 5.13 -2.60 6.25
C TRP A 156 3.85 -2.12 6.91
N ASP A 157 3.49 -2.72 8.06
CA ASP A 157 2.29 -2.34 8.80
C ASP A 157 2.33 -0.86 9.21
N ARG A 158 3.51 -0.37 9.62
CA ARG A 158 3.70 1.05 9.97
C ARG A 158 3.51 1.99 8.79
N ILE A 159 4.00 1.62 7.60
CA ILE A 159 3.76 2.38 6.36
C ILE A 159 2.26 2.41 6.03
N VAL A 160 1.55 1.28 6.16
CA VAL A 160 0.10 1.22 5.93
C VAL A 160 -0.66 2.10 6.92
N GLU A 161 -0.28 2.07 8.19
CA GLU A 161 -0.92 2.85 9.24
C GLU A 161 -0.88 4.35 8.94
N ARG A 162 0.33 4.87 8.63
CA ARG A 162 0.58 6.30 8.39
C ARG A 162 0.12 6.74 7.01
N HIS A 163 0.47 5.98 5.98
CA HIS A 163 0.40 6.42 4.59
C HIS A 163 -0.52 5.58 3.69
N GLY A 164 -1.16 4.52 4.21
CA GLY A 164 -2.03 3.63 3.43
C GLY A 164 -3.31 4.27 2.87
N HIS A 165 -3.63 5.51 3.24
CA HIS A 165 -4.71 6.28 2.63
C HIS A 165 -4.30 6.90 1.28
N LEU A 166 -3.01 6.98 0.98
CA LEU A 166 -2.47 7.56 -0.27
C LEU A 166 -2.50 6.52 -1.40
N ALA A 167 -3.10 6.89 -2.53
CA ALA A 167 -3.29 5.99 -3.67
C ALA A 167 -1.95 5.43 -4.21
N ALA A 168 -0.94 6.27 -4.40
CA ALA A 168 0.36 5.85 -4.93
C ALA A 168 1.04 4.77 -4.07
N ILE A 169 0.95 4.89 -2.74
CA ILE A 169 1.51 3.90 -1.81
C ILE A 169 0.69 2.61 -1.85
N ARG A 170 -0.65 2.70 -1.81
CA ARG A 170 -1.49 1.49 -1.93
C ARG A 170 -1.23 0.73 -3.22
N GLU A 171 -1.16 1.44 -4.34
CA GLU A 171 -0.93 0.82 -5.66
C GLU A 171 0.42 0.12 -5.71
N SER A 172 1.48 0.77 -5.22
CA SER A 172 2.83 0.21 -5.19
C SER A 172 2.92 -1.02 -4.27
N MET A 173 2.29 -0.97 -3.09
CA MET A 173 2.27 -2.10 -2.16
C MET A 173 1.43 -3.27 -2.70
N LEU A 174 0.26 -3.02 -3.28
CA LEU A 174 -0.61 -4.08 -3.80
C LEU A 174 -0.05 -4.76 -5.05
N ALA A 175 0.88 -4.11 -5.77
CA ALA A 175 1.62 -4.69 -6.88
C ALA A 175 2.70 -5.69 -6.46
N LEU A 176 3.08 -5.73 -5.17
CA LEU A 176 4.02 -6.72 -4.65
C LEU A 176 3.33 -8.08 -4.54
N ASP A 177 3.96 -9.15 -5.03
CA ASP A 177 3.40 -10.51 -4.97
C ASP A 177 3.44 -11.08 -3.53
N ASP A 178 4.54 -10.85 -2.81
CA ASP A 178 4.80 -11.44 -1.49
C ASP A 178 4.33 -10.56 -0.30
N LEU A 179 3.38 -9.63 -0.53
CA LEU A 179 2.84 -8.82 0.57
C LEU A 179 1.95 -9.69 1.48
N PRO A 180 2.19 -9.72 2.81
CA PRO A 180 1.41 -10.54 3.75
C PRO A 180 -0.10 -10.24 3.69
N ALA A 181 -0.93 -11.27 3.89
CA ALA A 181 -2.39 -11.13 3.81
C ALA A 181 -2.95 -10.14 4.83
N ALA A 182 -2.39 -10.12 6.05
CA ALA A 182 -2.75 -9.15 7.08
C ALA A 182 -2.50 -7.70 6.63
N THR A 183 -1.34 -7.44 6.03
CA THR A 183 -0.98 -6.10 5.52
C THR A 183 -1.83 -5.72 4.30
N ARG A 184 -2.11 -6.65 3.38
CA ARG A 184 -3.06 -6.45 2.27
C ARG A 184 -4.44 -6.07 2.79
N PHE A 185 -4.90 -6.75 3.83
CA PHE A 185 -6.19 -6.48 4.44
C PHE A 185 -6.24 -5.09 5.09
N ALA A 186 -5.18 -4.67 5.80
CA ALA A 186 -5.08 -3.33 6.35
C ALA A 186 -5.16 -2.23 5.27
N LEU A 187 -4.53 -2.43 4.10
CA LEU A 187 -4.63 -1.53 2.95
C LEU A 187 -6.06 -1.43 2.40
N ILE A 188 -6.76 -2.57 2.27
CA ILE A 188 -8.17 -2.61 1.89
C ILE A 188 -9.01 -1.83 2.89
N GLY A 189 -8.71 -1.97 4.19
CA GLY A 189 -9.29 -1.16 5.26
C GLY A 189 -9.21 0.33 4.95
N LYS A 190 -7.99 0.86 4.75
CA LYS A 190 -7.75 2.28 4.44
C LYS A 190 -8.46 2.75 3.17
N LEU A 191 -8.48 1.92 2.13
CA LEU A 191 -9.19 2.21 0.89
C LEU A 191 -10.71 2.30 1.14
N SER A 192 -11.28 1.33 1.85
CA SER A 192 -12.73 1.33 2.14
C SER A 192 -13.14 2.53 2.98
N ASP A 193 -12.33 2.95 3.96
CA ASP A 193 -12.61 4.16 4.75
C ASP A 193 -12.61 5.41 3.87
N THR A 194 -11.61 5.53 2.99
CA THR A 194 -11.49 6.65 2.06
C THR A 194 -12.70 6.74 1.12
N LEU A 195 -13.15 5.58 0.59
CA LEU A 195 -14.32 5.53 -0.29
C LEU A 195 -15.63 5.80 0.46
N ALA A 196 -15.81 5.28 1.68
CA ALA A 196 -16.97 5.59 2.51
C ALA A 196 -17.06 7.09 2.81
N GLN A 197 -15.95 7.71 3.21
CA GLN A 197 -15.89 9.15 3.46
C GLN A 197 -16.25 9.95 2.20
N PHE A 198 -15.76 9.52 1.03
CA PHE A 198 -16.06 10.17 -0.24
C PHE A 198 -17.56 10.12 -0.60
N VAL A 199 -18.19 8.95 -0.57
CA VAL A 199 -19.60 8.81 -0.96
C VAL A 199 -20.54 9.52 0.02
N VAL A 200 -20.17 9.57 1.31
CA VAL A 200 -20.91 10.33 2.33
C VAL A 200 -20.74 11.83 2.09
N ALA A 201 -19.51 12.32 1.86
CA ALA A 201 -19.26 13.74 1.58
C ALA A 201 -19.95 14.24 0.30
N LYS A 202 -20.18 13.35 -0.66
CA LYS A 202 -20.95 13.64 -1.88
C LYS A 202 -22.47 13.49 -1.72
N ASN A 203 -22.96 13.13 -0.53
CA ASN A 203 -24.37 12.83 -0.25
C ASN A 203 -24.98 11.75 -1.17
N TRP A 204 -24.15 10.84 -1.70
CA TRP A 204 -24.63 9.70 -2.49
C TRP A 204 -25.23 8.63 -1.58
N LEU A 205 -24.64 8.46 -0.39
CA LEU A 205 -25.08 7.51 0.62
C LEU A 205 -25.11 8.15 2.00
N SER A 206 -26.05 7.71 2.83
CA SER A 206 -25.98 8.00 4.26
C SER A 206 -24.79 7.28 4.90
N ALA A 207 -24.26 7.84 6.00
CA ALA A 207 -23.13 7.25 6.73
C ALA A 207 -23.40 5.79 7.15
N ASP A 208 -24.61 5.48 7.59
CA ASP A 208 -25.01 4.11 7.94
C ASP A 208 -24.98 3.16 6.73
N ARG A 209 -25.50 3.58 5.58
CA ARG A 209 -25.48 2.74 4.36
C ARG A 209 -24.06 2.54 3.83
N ALA A 210 -23.25 3.59 3.82
CA ALA A 210 -21.84 3.51 3.41
C ALA A 210 -21.04 2.59 4.34
N GLY A 211 -21.23 2.72 5.67
CA GLY A 211 -20.59 1.86 6.67
C GLY A 211 -20.96 0.38 6.50
N ARG A 212 -22.26 0.09 6.27
CA ARG A 212 -22.72 -1.28 5.99
C ARG A 212 -22.12 -1.85 4.71
N ALA A 213 -22.14 -1.09 3.62
CA ALA A 213 -21.57 -1.52 2.33
C ALA A 213 -20.07 -1.80 2.45
N VAL A 214 -19.31 -0.94 3.14
CA VAL A 214 -17.89 -1.15 3.42
C VAL A 214 -17.64 -2.37 4.30
N GLY A 215 -18.44 -2.58 5.34
CA GLY A 215 -18.33 -3.78 6.18
C GLY A 215 -18.47 -5.07 5.37
N ASP A 216 -19.48 -5.15 4.50
CA ASP A 216 -19.68 -6.31 3.62
C ASP A 216 -18.56 -6.48 2.60
N ALA A 217 -18.05 -5.39 2.06
CA ALA A 217 -16.89 -5.38 1.18
C ALA A 217 -15.61 -5.91 1.86
N ARG A 218 -15.36 -5.48 3.10
CA ARG A 218 -14.21 -5.92 3.89
C ARG A 218 -14.29 -7.40 4.21
N ASP A 219 -15.43 -7.87 4.70
CA ASP A 219 -15.62 -9.28 5.03
C ASP A 219 -15.44 -10.19 3.80
N ARG A 220 -15.93 -9.78 2.62
CA ARG A 220 -15.66 -10.50 1.36
C ARG A 220 -14.17 -10.51 1.01
N SER A 221 -13.51 -9.38 1.22
CA SER A 221 -12.07 -9.27 0.97
C SER A 221 -11.26 -10.18 1.89
N VAL A 222 -11.65 -10.35 3.16
CA VAL A 222 -11.04 -11.33 4.07
C VAL A 222 -11.16 -12.73 3.50
N VAL A 223 -12.36 -13.17 3.10
CA VAL A 223 -12.59 -14.52 2.57
C VAL A 223 -11.75 -14.76 1.30
N ASN A 224 -11.66 -13.76 0.43
CA ASN A 224 -10.88 -13.83 -0.82
C ASN A 224 -9.37 -13.87 -0.57
N LEU A 225 -8.86 -13.08 0.38
CA LEU A 225 -7.45 -13.11 0.79
C LEU A 225 -7.10 -14.46 1.43
N ALA A 226 -7.95 -14.92 2.34
CA ALA A 226 -7.78 -16.20 3.01
C ALA A 226 -7.78 -17.38 2.02
N ALA A 227 -8.58 -17.33 0.95
CA ALA A 227 -8.60 -18.39 -0.08
C ALA A 227 -7.29 -18.51 -0.88
N GLN A 228 -6.42 -17.49 -0.82
CA GLN A 228 -5.11 -17.47 -1.49
C GLN A 228 -3.94 -17.57 -0.50
N ALA A 229 -4.20 -17.45 0.80
CA ALA A 229 -3.19 -17.46 1.84
C ALA A 229 -2.64 -18.88 2.08
N ARG A 230 -1.37 -18.96 2.45
CA ARG A 230 -0.75 -20.22 2.95
C ARG A 230 -0.98 -20.34 4.46
N ASP A 231 -0.80 -21.53 5.02
CA ASP A 231 -1.06 -21.82 6.45
C ASP A 231 -0.47 -20.80 7.45
N ASP A 232 0.79 -20.39 7.27
CA ASP A 232 1.43 -19.42 8.18
C ASP A 232 0.83 -18.01 8.03
N ASP A 233 0.61 -17.56 6.80
CA ASP A 233 -0.02 -16.27 6.48
C ASP A 233 -1.50 -16.23 6.92
N MET A 234 -2.19 -17.38 6.88
CA MET A 234 -3.55 -17.54 7.41
C MET A 234 -3.59 -17.33 8.92
N ARG A 235 -2.61 -17.86 9.68
CA ARG A 235 -2.53 -17.65 11.13
C ARG A 235 -2.31 -16.18 11.45
N ASP A 236 -1.39 -15.53 10.75
CA ASP A 236 -1.10 -14.11 10.94
C ASP A 236 -2.31 -13.23 10.57
N LEU A 237 -3.02 -13.56 9.49
CA LEU A 237 -4.28 -12.90 9.12
C LEU A 237 -5.34 -13.04 10.21
N VAL A 238 -5.58 -14.25 10.72
CA VAL A 238 -6.59 -14.50 11.76
C VAL A 238 -6.22 -13.82 13.08
N ALA A 239 -4.95 -13.83 13.47
CA ALA A 239 -4.45 -13.11 14.63
C ALA A 239 -4.66 -11.59 14.47
N HIS A 240 -4.38 -11.05 13.28
CA HIS A 240 -4.63 -9.64 12.96
C HIS A 240 -6.13 -9.29 13.02
N LEU A 241 -7.02 -10.12 12.47
CA LEU A 241 -8.46 -9.93 12.53
C LEU A 241 -8.97 -9.94 13.98
N ARG A 242 -8.40 -10.78 14.84
CA ARG A 242 -8.72 -10.78 16.27
C ARG A 242 -8.24 -9.51 16.95
N ALA A 243 -6.98 -9.13 16.74
CA ALA A 243 -6.38 -7.94 17.37
C ALA A 243 -7.12 -6.65 16.99
N THR A 244 -7.65 -6.59 15.77
CA THR A 244 -8.43 -5.44 15.25
C THR A 244 -9.93 -5.53 15.54
N GLY A 245 -10.40 -6.58 16.24
CA GLY A 245 -11.82 -6.77 16.58
C GLY A 245 -12.72 -7.14 15.40
N GLN A 246 -12.13 -7.52 14.26
CA GLN A 246 -12.86 -7.86 13.03
C GLN A 246 -13.24 -9.34 12.96
N LEU A 247 -12.58 -10.20 13.74
CA LEU A 247 -12.93 -11.62 13.85
C LEU A 247 -14.23 -11.81 14.66
N ASN A 248 -15.37 -11.81 13.95
CA ASN A 248 -16.70 -11.93 14.56
C ASN A 248 -17.50 -13.12 14.00
N ALA A 249 -18.61 -13.46 14.66
CA ALA A 249 -19.46 -14.59 14.29
C ALA A 249 -20.00 -14.51 12.86
N GLY A 250 -20.31 -13.31 12.36
CA GLY A 250 -20.77 -13.09 10.99
C GLY A 250 -19.70 -13.38 9.95
N LEU A 251 -18.46 -12.95 10.19
CA LEU A 251 -17.32 -13.24 9.33
C LEU A 251 -16.98 -14.75 9.32
N ILE A 252 -16.99 -15.40 10.48
CA ILE A 252 -16.73 -16.84 10.61
C ILE A 252 -17.82 -17.66 9.90
N LEU A 253 -19.09 -17.25 10.04
CA LEU A 253 -20.20 -17.86 9.33
C LEU A 253 -20.09 -17.64 7.81
N ARG A 254 -19.69 -16.43 7.38
CA ARG A 254 -19.43 -16.12 5.97
C ARG A 254 -18.33 -17.01 5.40
N ALA A 255 -17.21 -17.19 6.12
CA ALA A 255 -16.13 -18.08 5.71
C ALA A 255 -16.64 -19.51 5.44
N LEU A 256 -17.40 -20.06 6.38
CA LEU A 256 -17.98 -21.39 6.25
C LEU A 256 -18.98 -21.50 5.08
N LEU A 257 -19.89 -20.53 4.94
CA LEU A 257 -20.87 -20.47 3.85
C LEU A 257 -20.22 -20.23 2.48
N SER A 258 -19.01 -19.64 2.47
CA SER A 258 -18.23 -19.43 1.27
C SER A 258 -17.37 -20.64 0.88
N GLY A 259 -17.39 -21.71 1.69
CA GLY A 259 -16.58 -22.92 1.49
C GLY A 259 -15.11 -22.76 1.94
N ASN A 260 -14.74 -21.66 2.58
CA ASN A 260 -13.40 -21.46 3.11
C ASN A 260 -13.28 -22.07 4.51
N HIS A 261 -13.09 -23.39 4.54
CA HIS A 261 -13.00 -24.17 5.78
C HIS A 261 -11.71 -23.89 6.56
N GLU A 262 -10.62 -23.56 5.88
CA GLU A 262 -9.35 -23.21 6.52
C GLU A 262 -9.51 -21.95 7.37
N LEU A 263 -10.08 -20.88 6.82
CA LEU A 263 -10.36 -19.66 7.59
C LEU A 263 -11.29 -19.95 8.78
N PHE A 264 -12.30 -20.80 8.60
CA PHE A 264 -13.23 -21.21 9.66
C PHE A 264 -12.50 -21.96 10.80
N ASP A 265 -11.70 -22.97 10.47
CA ASP A 265 -10.98 -23.79 11.44
C ASP A 265 -9.91 -22.98 12.17
N HIS A 266 -9.17 -22.14 11.45
CA HIS A 266 -8.18 -21.23 12.05
C HIS A 266 -8.84 -20.18 12.97
N ALA A 267 -9.98 -19.61 12.59
CA ALA A 267 -10.73 -18.68 13.43
C ALA A 267 -11.18 -19.34 14.75
N LEU A 268 -11.71 -20.56 14.68
CA LEU A 268 -12.11 -21.30 15.87
C LEU A 268 -10.91 -21.72 16.74
N ALA A 269 -9.79 -22.09 16.14
CA ALA A 269 -8.55 -22.38 16.86
C ALA A 269 -8.05 -21.16 17.63
N GLU A 270 -8.00 -20.00 16.97
CA GLU A 270 -7.60 -18.74 17.56
C GLU A 270 -8.53 -18.36 18.73
N LEU A 271 -9.84 -18.30 18.49
CA LEU A 271 -10.81 -17.88 19.51
C LEU A 271 -10.91 -18.84 20.70
N SER A 272 -10.85 -20.16 20.46
CA SER A 272 -10.98 -21.18 21.52
C SER A 272 -9.66 -21.47 22.26
N GLY A 273 -8.52 -21.03 21.72
CA GLY A 273 -7.18 -21.36 22.21
C GLY A 273 -6.83 -22.85 22.13
N LEU A 274 -7.52 -23.62 21.27
CA LEU A 274 -7.25 -25.03 21.06
C LEU A 274 -6.33 -25.22 19.86
N ALA A 275 -5.54 -26.31 19.86
CA ALA A 275 -4.72 -26.67 18.70
C ALA A 275 -5.61 -26.96 17.47
N LEU A 276 -5.18 -26.50 16.29
CA LEU A 276 -5.94 -26.62 15.03
C LEU A 276 -6.44 -28.05 14.77
N ASN A 277 -5.57 -29.05 14.92
CA ASN A 277 -5.93 -30.46 14.72
C ASN A 277 -7.10 -30.91 15.63
N ARG A 278 -7.19 -30.36 16.85
CA ARG A 278 -8.28 -30.66 17.78
C ARG A 278 -9.57 -29.97 17.36
N VAL A 279 -9.49 -28.74 16.87
CA VAL A 279 -10.64 -28.00 16.32
C VAL A 279 -11.20 -28.75 15.13
N VAL A 280 -10.36 -29.11 14.16
CA VAL A 280 -10.76 -29.90 12.98
C VAL A 280 -11.44 -31.20 13.41
N ALA A 281 -10.87 -31.94 14.38
CA ALA A 281 -11.49 -33.17 14.89
C ALA A 281 -12.87 -32.94 15.53
N LEU A 282 -13.06 -31.84 16.26
CA LEU A 282 -14.35 -31.49 16.90
C LEU A 282 -15.39 -31.01 15.89
N VAL A 283 -14.97 -30.28 14.85
CA VAL A 283 -15.84 -29.81 13.75
C VAL A 283 -16.37 -30.99 12.93
N HIS A 284 -15.56 -32.02 12.73
CA HIS A 284 -15.94 -33.23 11.98
C HIS A 284 -16.55 -34.34 12.86
N ASP A 285 -16.57 -34.16 14.18
CA ASP A 285 -17.19 -35.11 15.09
C ASP A 285 -18.72 -35.06 14.93
N ARG A 286 -19.33 -36.21 14.63
CA ARG A 286 -20.79 -36.36 14.47
C ARG A 286 -21.54 -36.36 15.81
N GLY A 287 -20.84 -36.23 16.94
CA GLY A 287 -21.43 -36.06 18.25
C GLY A 287 -22.25 -34.76 18.36
N ALA A 288 -23.50 -34.85 18.82
CA ALA A 288 -24.39 -33.69 18.90
C ALA A 288 -23.91 -32.55 19.83
N ALA A 289 -22.92 -32.83 20.70
CA ALA A 289 -22.43 -31.93 21.75
C ALA A 289 -21.04 -31.30 21.48
N SER A 290 -20.25 -31.83 20.56
CA SER A 290 -18.87 -31.37 20.29
C SER A 290 -18.84 -29.96 19.71
N LEU A 291 -19.63 -29.71 18.68
CA LEU A 291 -19.71 -28.42 17.99
C LEU A 291 -20.27 -27.30 18.90
N PRO A 292 -21.41 -27.44 19.59
CA PRO A 292 -21.88 -26.41 20.51
C PRO A 292 -20.84 -26.05 21.58
N ALA A 293 -20.18 -27.05 22.18
CA ALA A 293 -19.15 -26.81 23.19
C ALA A 293 -17.94 -26.03 22.63
N LEU A 294 -17.54 -26.33 21.39
CA LEU A 294 -16.48 -25.59 20.70
C LEU A 294 -16.88 -24.14 20.42
N LEU A 295 -18.09 -23.92 19.89
CA LEU A 295 -18.60 -22.57 19.59
C LEU A 295 -18.75 -21.72 20.86
N THR A 296 -19.25 -22.31 21.96
CA THR A 296 -19.30 -21.66 23.28
C THR A 296 -17.90 -21.30 23.76
N ARG A 297 -16.92 -22.20 23.63
CA ARG A 297 -15.53 -21.92 24.02
C ARG A 297 -14.89 -20.83 23.18
N ALA A 298 -15.24 -20.74 21.89
CA ALA A 298 -14.82 -19.66 21.00
C ALA A 298 -15.53 -18.32 21.28
N GLY A 299 -16.46 -18.27 22.26
CA GLY A 299 -17.17 -17.06 22.63
C GLY A 299 -18.24 -16.62 21.63
N LEU A 300 -18.69 -17.52 20.75
CA LEU A 300 -19.72 -17.21 19.76
C LEU A 300 -21.12 -17.23 20.41
N PRO A 301 -22.04 -16.34 20.00
CA PRO A 301 -23.39 -16.31 20.56
C PRO A 301 -24.18 -17.58 20.25
N GLU A 302 -24.87 -18.14 21.24
CA GLU A 302 -25.67 -19.37 21.09
C GLU A 302 -26.76 -19.25 20.00
N SER A 303 -27.26 -18.03 19.76
CA SER A 303 -28.21 -17.73 18.68
C SER A 303 -27.69 -18.07 17.29
N THR A 304 -26.37 -18.15 17.11
CA THR A 304 -25.72 -18.47 15.82
C THR A 304 -25.48 -19.96 15.61
N PHE A 305 -25.58 -20.79 16.66
CA PHE A 305 -25.24 -22.21 16.60
C PHE A 305 -26.08 -23.01 15.59
N PRO A 306 -27.40 -22.76 15.44
CA PRO A 306 -28.20 -23.44 14.42
C PRO A 306 -27.68 -23.19 13.00
N ALA A 307 -27.22 -21.97 12.71
CA ALA A 307 -26.70 -21.62 11.39
C ALA A 307 -25.38 -22.33 11.08
N PHE A 308 -24.44 -22.38 12.04
CA PHE A 308 -23.19 -23.13 11.88
C PHE A 308 -23.42 -24.62 11.68
N ARG A 309 -24.34 -25.22 12.44
CA ARG A 309 -24.72 -26.62 12.29
C ARG A 309 -25.30 -26.90 10.91
N ALA A 310 -26.28 -26.10 10.49
CA ALA A 310 -26.92 -26.24 9.19
C ALA A 310 -25.92 -26.06 8.03
N ALA A 311 -24.94 -25.16 8.18
CA ALA A 311 -23.90 -24.95 7.17
C ALA A 311 -22.95 -26.15 7.05
N LEU A 312 -22.55 -26.76 8.16
CA LEU A 312 -21.72 -27.98 8.17
C LEU A 312 -22.47 -29.19 7.62
N GLU A 313 -23.76 -29.36 7.97
CA GLU A 313 -24.62 -30.41 7.42
C GLU A 313 -24.79 -30.23 5.90
N ALA A 314 -25.06 -29.02 5.44
CA ALA A 314 -25.18 -28.71 4.00
C ALA A 314 -23.86 -28.98 3.25
N ARG A 315 -22.71 -28.67 3.85
CA ARG A 315 -21.39 -28.99 3.27
C ARG A 315 -21.22 -30.48 3.08
N ASP A 316 -21.47 -31.27 4.12
CA ASP A 316 -21.28 -32.72 4.11
C ASP A 316 -22.26 -33.43 3.14
N GLU A 317 -23.45 -32.86 2.91
CA GLU A 317 -24.44 -33.34 1.94
C GLU A 317 -24.07 -33.04 0.47
N ILE A 318 -23.50 -31.86 0.19
CA ILE A 318 -23.29 -31.39 -1.20
C ILE A 318 -21.95 -31.88 -1.79
N GLY A 319 -20.93 -32.14 -0.97
CA GLY A 319 -19.62 -32.66 -1.42
C GLY A 319 -18.70 -31.62 -2.09
N PHE A 320 -17.56 -32.07 -2.62
CA PHE A 320 -16.55 -31.21 -3.26
C PHE A 320 -16.93 -30.81 -4.69
N VAL A 321 -16.73 -29.53 -5.04
CA VAL A 321 -17.00 -28.99 -6.37
C VAL A 321 -15.71 -28.42 -6.98
N GLY A 322 -15.31 -28.94 -8.15
CA GLY A 322 -14.00 -28.65 -8.76
C GLY A 322 -13.96 -27.49 -9.77
N THR A 323 -15.08 -26.79 -10.02
CA THR A 323 -15.16 -25.66 -10.97
C THR A 323 -15.55 -24.36 -10.26
N VAL A 324 -15.12 -23.20 -10.80
CA VAL A 324 -15.44 -21.87 -10.25
C VAL A 324 -16.95 -21.59 -10.24
N ASP A 325 -17.65 -21.90 -11.34
CA ASP A 325 -19.11 -21.85 -11.43
C ASP A 325 -19.76 -22.75 -10.38
N GLY A 326 -19.25 -23.97 -10.26
CA GLY A 326 -19.72 -24.92 -9.27
C GLY A 326 -19.50 -24.44 -7.82
N ALA A 327 -18.41 -23.73 -7.53
CA ALA A 327 -18.17 -23.13 -6.22
C ALA A 327 -19.17 -21.99 -5.93
N THR A 328 -19.51 -21.17 -6.91
CA THR A 328 -20.48 -20.08 -6.73
C THR A 328 -21.91 -20.61 -6.54
N ARG A 329 -22.29 -21.64 -7.31
CA ARG A 329 -23.55 -22.38 -7.11
C ARG A 329 -23.61 -23.08 -5.75
N LEU A 330 -22.50 -23.66 -5.30
CA LEU A 330 -22.39 -24.29 -3.98
C LEU A 330 -22.64 -23.27 -2.87
N ARG A 331 -21.97 -22.11 -2.92
CA ARG A 331 -22.15 -21.02 -1.95
C ARG A 331 -23.62 -20.61 -1.85
N ARG A 332 -24.29 -20.34 -2.97
CA ARG A 332 -25.72 -20.00 -2.98
C ARG A 332 -26.58 -21.08 -2.34
N ARG A 333 -26.40 -22.34 -2.74
CA ARG A 333 -27.17 -23.47 -2.18
C ARG A 333 -26.96 -23.64 -0.68
N MET A 334 -25.72 -23.49 -0.20
CA MET A 334 -25.41 -23.52 1.23
C MET A 334 -26.15 -22.42 1.99
N VAL A 335 -26.09 -21.18 1.50
CA VAL A 335 -26.76 -20.04 2.14
C VAL A 335 -28.28 -20.20 2.14
N GLU A 336 -28.89 -20.58 1.02
CA GLU A 336 -30.34 -20.81 0.92
C GLU A 336 -30.82 -21.93 1.85
N ARG A 337 -30.05 -23.01 1.96
CA ARG A 337 -30.33 -24.13 2.87
C ARG A 337 -30.30 -23.67 4.32
N VAL A 338 -29.25 -22.96 4.72
CA VAL A 338 -29.07 -22.44 6.08
C VAL A 338 -30.16 -21.44 6.42
N LEU A 339 -30.49 -20.52 5.50
CA LEU A 339 -31.59 -19.58 5.67
C LEU A 339 -32.93 -20.31 5.87
N THR A 340 -33.23 -21.32 5.05
CA THR A 340 -34.46 -22.11 5.17
C THR A 340 -34.56 -22.81 6.53
N VAL A 341 -33.46 -23.42 7.00
CA VAL A 341 -33.40 -24.09 8.31
C VAL A 341 -33.62 -23.07 9.43
N CYS A 342 -33.03 -21.89 9.33
CA CYS A 342 -33.20 -20.84 10.32
C CYS A 342 -34.62 -20.25 10.33
N GLU A 343 -35.25 -20.04 9.17
CA GLU A 343 -36.62 -19.52 9.10
C GLU A 343 -37.68 -20.54 9.58
N THR A 344 -37.39 -21.84 9.48
CA THR A 344 -38.31 -22.93 9.86
C THR A 344 -38.05 -23.48 11.26
N ALA A 345 -37.04 -22.96 11.97
CA ALA A 345 -36.70 -23.46 13.30
C ALA A 345 -37.82 -23.18 14.32
N PRO A 346 -38.13 -24.14 15.21
CA PRO A 346 -39.19 -23.98 16.21
C PRO A 346 -38.83 -23.02 17.35
N THR A 347 -37.58 -22.54 17.41
CA THR A 347 -37.06 -21.63 18.45
C THR A 347 -36.88 -20.24 17.85
N GLU A 348 -37.18 -19.18 18.61
CA GLU A 348 -36.98 -17.80 18.14
C GLU A 348 -35.50 -17.57 17.78
N ILE A 349 -35.22 -17.49 16.48
CA ILE A 349 -33.90 -17.13 15.98
C ILE A 349 -33.75 -15.60 16.02
N SER A 350 -32.55 -15.16 16.38
CA SER A 350 -32.19 -13.74 16.41
C SER A 350 -32.46 -13.06 15.05
N GLU A 351 -33.30 -12.02 15.06
CA GLU A 351 -33.62 -11.21 13.88
C GLU A 351 -32.35 -10.66 13.16
N PRO A 352 -31.32 -10.15 13.87
CA PRO A 352 -30.03 -9.80 13.26
C PRO A 352 -29.38 -10.93 12.43
N LEU A 353 -29.49 -12.19 12.86
CA LEU A 353 -28.93 -13.33 12.13
C LEU A 353 -29.71 -13.61 10.83
N LEU A 354 -31.04 -13.50 10.87
CA LEU A 354 -31.87 -13.66 9.67
C LEU A 354 -31.60 -12.55 8.65
N ILE A 355 -31.43 -11.30 9.10
CA ILE A 355 -31.04 -10.18 8.25
C ILE A 355 -29.68 -10.46 7.59
N LEU A 356 -28.70 -10.94 8.37
CA LEU A 356 -27.38 -11.31 7.87
C LEU A 356 -27.45 -12.43 6.80
N LEU A 357 -28.20 -13.50 7.06
CA LEU A 357 -28.34 -14.63 6.15
C LEU A 357 -29.07 -14.24 4.86
N ARG A 358 -30.13 -13.43 4.94
CA ARG A 358 -30.83 -12.90 3.75
C ARG A 358 -29.92 -12.01 2.90
N ARG A 359 -29.06 -11.23 3.55
CA ARG A 359 -28.03 -10.43 2.87
C ARG A 359 -27.04 -11.32 2.15
N PHE A 360 -26.51 -12.36 2.80
CA PHE A 360 -25.62 -13.34 2.17
C PHE A 360 -26.30 -14.09 1.02
N ALA A 361 -27.59 -14.39 1.12
CA ALA A 361 -28.35 -15.05 0.06
C ALA A 361 -28.45 -14.15 -1.18
N THR A 362 -28.78 -12.87 -0.96
CA THR A 362 -28.84 -11.85 -2.02
C THR A 362 -27.48 -11.64 -2.68
N GLU A 363 -26.43 -11.56 -1.87
CA GLU A 363 -25.03 -11.44 -2.32
C GLU A 363 -24.62 -12.65 -3.17
N SER A 364 -24.86 -13.87 -2.68
CA SER A 364 -24.49 -15.10 -3.39
C SER A 364 -25.25 -15.26 -4.70
N ALA A 365 -26.53 -14.86 -4.74
CA ALA A 365 -27.32 -14.87 -5.97
C ALA A 365 -26.81 -13.85 -7.00
N ARG A 366 -26.37 -12.66 -6.56
CA ARG A 366 -25.75 -11.66 -7.44
C ARG A 366 -24.41 -12.13 -7.99
N GLU A 367 -23.59 -12.76 -7.15
CA GLU A 367 -22.28 -13.28 -7.57
C GLU A 367 -22.43 -14.42 -8.60
N GLU A 368 -23.35 -15.35 -8.38
CA GLU A 368 -23.67 -16.40 -9.37
C GLU A 368 -24.14 -15.80 -10.70
N ALA A 369 -25.01 -14.79 -10.65
CA ALA A 369 -25.48 -14.10 -11.85
C ALA A 369 -24.34 -13.39 -12.59
N ARG A 370 -23.38 -12.78 -11.88
CA ARG A 370 -22.19 -12.15 -12.48
C ARG A 370 -21.32 -13.18 -13.19
N VAL A 371 -20.97 -14.28 -12.52
CA VAL A 371 -20.16 -15.37 -13.11
C VAL A 371 -20.85 -15.94 -14.35
N PHE A 372 -22.16 -16.20 -14.28
CA PHE A 372 -22.94 -16.67 -15.42
C PHE A 372 -22.94 -15.68 -16.60
N CYS A 373 -23.08 -14.39 -16.34
CA CYS A 373 -22.97 -13.37 -17.39
C CYS A 373 -21.58 -13.30 -18.01
N ASP A 374 -20.52 -13.37 -17.20
CA ASP A 374 -19.13 -13.36 -17.68
C ASP A 374 -18.83 -14.58 -18.55
N GLU A 375 -19.36 -15.76 -18.19
CA GLU A 375 -19.30 -16.98 -19.00
C GLU A 375 -19.98 -16.80 -20.36
N LEU A 376 -21.21 -16.26 -20.38
CA LEU A 376 -21.93 -15.98 -21.63
C LEU A 376 -21.18 -14.97 -22.53
N VAL A 377 -20.55 -13.95 -21.94
CA VAL A 377 -19.74 -12.98 -22.67
C VAL A 377 -18.48 -13.65 -23.24
N ALA A 378 -17.81 -14.50 -22.46
CA ALA A 378 -16.63 -15.24 -22.91
C ALA A 378 -16.96 -16.25 -24.02
N GLU A 379 -18.09 -16.95 -23.92
CA GLU A 379 -18.60 -17.86 -24.96
C GLU A 379 -18.89 -17.10 -26.26
N ARG A 380 -19.56 -15.94 -26.17
CA ARG A 380 -19.83 -15.08 -27.33
C ARG A 380 -18.56 -14.50 -27.97
N ALA A 381 -17.53 -14.22 -27.17
CA ALA A 381 -16.23 -13.78 -27.68
C ALA A 381 -15.43 -14.93 -28.33
N ALA A 382 -15.74 -16.18 -27.98
CA ALA A 382 -15.13 -17.38 -28.54
C ALA A 382 -15.88 -17.96 -29.75
N GLU A 383 -17.10 -17.50 -30.04
CA GLU A 383 -17.78 -17.80 -31.30
C GLU A 383 -16.97 -17.23 -32.47
N PRO A 384 -16.56 -18.05 -33.46
CA PRO A 384 -15.92 -17.51 -34.66
C PRO A 384 -16.93 -16.59 -35.34
N THR A 385 -16.58 -15.31 -35.47
CA THR A 385 -17.26 -14.41 -36.40
C THR A 385 -17.26 -15.09 -37.76
N PHE A 386 -18.43 -15.52 -38.23
CA PHE A 386 -18.60 -15.88 -39.63
C PHE A 386 -18.19 -14.64 -40.43
N GLU A 387 -17.01 -14.69 -41.05
CA GLU A 387 -16.65 -13.74 -42.10
C GLU A 387 -17.81 -13.73 -43.08
N GLU A 388 -18.46 -12.57 -43.21
CA GLU A 388 -19.38 -12.34 -44.32
C GLU A 388 -18.65 -12.71 -45.59
N ALA A 389 -19.18 -13.72 -46.30
CA ALA A 389 -18.60 -14.19 -47.55
C ALA A 389 -18.36 -12.99 -48.47
N PRO A 390 -17.19 -12.90 -49.13
CA PRO A 390 -16.90 -11.76 -49.99
C PRO A 390 -17.98 -11.70 -51.07
N VAL A 391 -18.64 -10.55 -51.16
CA VAL A 391 -19.53 -10.23 -52.27
C VAL A 391 -18.67 -10.33 -53.54
N CYS A 392 -18.95 -11.31 -54.39
CA CYS A 392 -18.34 -11.41 -55.72
C CYS A 392 -18.71 -10.17 -56.53
N GLU A 393 -17.84 -9.16 -56.56
CA GLU A 393 -17.89 -8.12 -57.59
C GLU A 393 -17.50 -8.75 -58.93
N PRO A 394 -18.26 -8.52 -60.02
CA PRO A 394 -17.90 -9.03 -61.32
C PRO A 394 -16.73 -8.23 -61.90
N GLU A 395 -15.70 -8.95 -62.34
CA GLU A 395 -14.50 -8.44 -63.00
C GLU A 395 -14.82 -7.36 -64.05
N LEU A 396 -14.36 -6.13 -63.78
CA LEU A 396 -14.17 -5.12 -64.81
C LEU A 396 -12.67 -5.04 -65.12
N SER A 397 -12.36 -5.40 -66.35
CA SER A 397 -11.07 -5.37 -67.02
C SER A 397 -10.27 -4.08 -66.77
N GLU A 398 -9.04 -4.23 -66.30
CA GLU A 398 -8.05 -3.15 -66.23
C GLU A 398 -7.66 -2.61 -67.62
N PRO A 399 -7.45 -1.30 -67.76
CA PRO A 399 -6.59 -0.77 -68.81
C PRO A 399 -5.21 -0.40 -68.24
N GLU A 400 -4.19 -1.02 -68.83
CA GLU A 400 -2.76 -0.77 -68.67
C GLU A 400 -2.39 0.72 -68.79
N TRP A 401 -1.62 1.26 -67.83
CA TRP A 401 -0.77 2.43 -68.05
C TRP A 401 0.56 2.35 -67.26
N TYR A 402 1.60 1.95 -67.97
CA TYR A 402 2.95 2.54 -68.07
C TYR A 402 3.60 3.15 -66.80
N GLU A 403 4.57 2.43 -66.21
CA GLU A 403 5.59 2.99 -65.31
C GLU A 403 6.79 3.54 -66.11
N PRO A 404 7.30 4.73 -65.77
CA PRO A 404 8.68 5.11 -66.04
C PRO A 404 9.54 5.12 -64.76
N ASP A 405 10.66 4.42 -64.86
CA ASP A 405 11.82 4.43 -63.96
C ASP A 405 12.25 5.82 -63.49
N PHE A 406 12.45 5.99 -62.18
CA PHE A 406 13.46 6.92 -61.65
C PHE A 406 14.26 6.27 -60.50
N ARG A 407 15.57 6.35 -60.67
CA ARG A 407 16.65 5.79 -59.86
C ARG A 407 17.07 6.76 -58.75
N GLU A 408 17.45 6.17 -57.59
CA GLU A 408 18.37 6.65 -56.54
C GLU A 408 18.02 8.02 -55.88
N GLU A 409 18.01 8.16 -54.55
CA GLU A 409 19.19 8.19 -53.69
C GLU A 409 18.75 8.52 -52.22
N TYR A 410 19.60 8.18 -51.24
CA TYR A 410 19.67 8.59 -49.81
C TYR A 410 19.21 7.62 -48.69
N CYS A 411 20.25 7.07 -48.02
CA CYS A 411 20.56 6.98 -46.56
C CYS A 411 19.46 7.33 -45.54
N GLU A 412 19.30 6.74 -44.35
CA GLU A 412 20.04 5.81 -43.47
C GLU A 412 19.05 5.32 -42.36
N PRO A 413 19.40 4.39 -41.44
CA PRO A 413 18.43 3.70 -40.59
C PRO A 413 18.09 4.46 -39.30
N MET A 414 16.80 4.59 -38.98
CA MET A 414 16.35 5.01 -37.65
C MET A 414 16.36 3.82 -36.67
N SER A 415 17.46 3.70 -35.93
CA SER A 415 17.46 3.12 -34.58
C SER A 415 16.98 4.18 -33.58
N ASP A 416 15.92 3.88 -32.86
CA ASP A 416 15.76 4.08 -31.41
C ASP A 416 14.29 4.25 -31.04
N ARG A 417 13.74 3.22 -30.39
CA ARG A 417 12.49 3.31 -29.63
C ARG A 417 12.82 3.95 -28.28
N PRO A 418 12.19 5.07 -27.87
CA PRO A 418 12.26 5.49 -26.48
C PRO A 418 11.43 4.55 -25.60
N ARG A 419 12.01 4.21 -24.45
CA ARG A 419 11.42 3.39 -23.39
C ARG A 419 10.26 4.14 -22.70
N PHE A 420 9.36 3.33 -22.18
CA PHE A 420 8.07 3.60 -21.55
C PHE A 420 8.13 4.41 -20.23
N PHE A 421 8.66 5.63 -20.23
CA PHE A 421 8.54 6.55 -19.09
C PHE A 421 8.39 7.99 -19.59
N ASP A 422 7.16 8.40 -19.88
CA ASP A 422 6.80 9.83 -19.99
C ASP A 422 5.29 10.05 -19.91
N ARG A 423 4.66 9.49 -18.87
CA ARG A 423 3.29 9.88 -18.51
C ARG A 423 3.16 9.93 -17.01
N PHE A 424 2.64 11.05 -16.52
CA PHE A 424 2.39 11.42 -15.12
C PHE A 424 3.52 12.15 -14.38
N ARG A 425 3.85 13.36 -14.86
CA ARG A 425 4.35 14.42 -13.98
C ARG A 425 3.15 15.15 -13.36
N PHE A 426 2.72 14.72 -12.17
CA PHE A 426 1.76 15.47 -11.36
C PHE A 426 2.45 16.73 -10.83
N LYS A 427 1.89 17.91 -11.14
CA LYS A 427 2.25 19.15 -10.43
C LYS A 427 1.67 19.08 -9.02
N ALA A 428 2.56 19.13 -8.03
CA ALA A 428 2.20 19.38 -6.65
C ALA A 428 1.61 20.79 -6.52
N GLN A 429 0.39 20.89 -5.99
CA GLN A 429 -0.21 22.13 -5.53
C GLN A 429 -0.36 21.99 -4.01
N LEU A 430 0.59 22.53 -3.26
CA LEU A 430 0.46 22.81 -1.83
C LEU A 430 0.84 24.28 -1.62
N ASP A 431 -0.14 25.01 -1.10
CA ASP A 431 -0.10 26.29 -0.38
C ASP A 431 0.70 27.48 -0.94
N ASN A 432 -0.04 28.48 -1.47
CA ASN A 432 0.14 29.88 -1.05
C ASN A 432 -1.11 30.72 -1.38
N PRO A 433 -1.62 31.59 -0.48
CA PRO A 433 -2.72 32.50 -0.77
C PRO A 433 -2.15 33.87 -1.16
N GLU A 434 -2.46 34.36 -2.35
CA GLU A 434 -2.32 35.79 -2.65
C GLU A 434 -3.33 36.20 -3.73
N ILE A 435 -4.05 37.27 -3.38
CA ILE A 435 -5.10 37.94 -4.14
C ILE A 435 -4.42 38.73 -5.28
N ASP A 436 -4.96 38.64 -6.50
CA ASP A 436 -4.98 39.80 -7.39
C ASP A 436 -6.14 39.75 -8.38
N GLU A 437 -6.73 40.92 -8.56
CA GLU A 437 -7.98 41.26 -9.21
C GLU A 437 -7.81 41.45 -10.74
N VAL A 438 -8.88 41.10 -11.48
CA VAL A 438 -9.32 41.66 -12.78
C VAL A 438 -8.48 41.36 -14.04
N VAL A 439 -9.09 40.69 -15.03
CA VAL A 439 -9.46 41.27 -16.36
C VAL A 439 -10.53 40.35 -16.99
N LEU A 440 -11.67 40.95 -17.33
CA LEU A 440 -12.70 40.39 -18.21
C LEU A 440 -12.21 40.46 -19.65
N ASP A 441 -12.34 39.37 -20.41
CA ASP A 441 -12.39 39.47 -21.87
C ASP A 441 -13.52 38.61 -22.43
N GLU A 442 -14.22 39.23 -23.37
CA GLU A 442 -15.51 38.85 -23.93
C GLU A 442 -15.38 37.75 -25.00
N ALA A 443 -16.44 36.94 -25.06
CA ALA A 443 -17.09 36.36 -26.24
C ALA A 443 -16.23 35.63 -27.30
N GLU A 444 -16.52 34.33 -27.47
CA GLU A 444 -16.83 33.81 -28.80
C GLU A 444 -17.86 32.67 -28.73
N SER A 445 -18.94 32.89 -29.47
CA SER A 445 -20.16 32.09 -29.59
C SER A 445 -20.04 31.07 -30.71
N HIS A 446 -20.38 29.80 -30.49
CA HIS A 446 -20.77 28.92 -31.58
C HIS A 446 -21.89 27.92 -31.18
N GLU A 447 -23.07 28.22 -31.74
CA GLU A 447 -24.13 27.35 -32.28
C GLU A 447 -24.54 26.07 -31.54
N ALA A 448 -25.68 26.18 -30.85
CA ALA A 448 -26.55 25.06 -30.49
C ALA A 448 -27.55 24.78 -31.63
N VAL A 449 -27.71 23.51 -32.00
CA VAL A 449 -28.76 23.02 -32.91
C VAL A 449 -29.85 22.33 -32.07
N PRO A 450 -31.16 22.58 -32.31
CA PRO A 450 -32.23 22.24 -31.37
C PRO A 450 -32.85 20.86 -31.63
N TYR A 451 -33.40 20.23 -30.58
CA TYR A 451 -34.42 19.19 -30.73
C TYR A 451 -35.45 19.28 -29.59
N GLU A 452 -36.69 19.63 -29.96
CA GLU A 452 -37.94 19.49 -29.20
C GLU A 452 -38.35 17.99 -29.21
N MET A 453 -39.15 17.38 -28.33
CA MET A 453 -40.29 17.80 -27.52
C MET A 453 -40.65 16.58 -26.63
N GLU A 454 -41.20 16.78 -25.44
CA GLU A 454 -42.49 16.17 -25.03
C GLU A 454 -42.80 16.51 -23.56
N SER A 455 -43.72 17.45 -23.40
CA SER A 455 -44.39 17.82 -22.17
C SER A 455 -45.33 16.71 -21.71
N ARG A 456 -45.11 16.19 -20.50
CA ARG A 456 -46.09 15.38 -19.78
C ARG A 456 -46.41 16.04 -18.45
N GLU A 457 -47.68 16.36 -18.30
CA GLU A 457 -48.29 17.07 -17.17
C GLU A 457 -47.99 16.34 -15.84
N MET A 458 -47.49 17.08 -14.85
CA MET A 458 -47.39 16.60 -13.47
C MET A 458 -48.40 17.35 -12.61
N GLU A 459 -49.28 16.55 -12.03
CA GLU A 459 -50.38 16.84 -11.13
C GLU A 459 -49.88 17.56 -9.87
N SER A 460 -50.53 18.68 -9.51
CA SER A 460 -50.22 19.45 -8.31
C SER A 460 -50.77 18.74 -7.07
N CYS A 461 -49.90 18.21 -6.21
CA CYS A 461 -50.27 17.82 -4.85
C CYS A 461 -50.01 18.98 -3.89
N GLU A 462 -51.09 19.39 -3.21
CA GLU A 462 -51.12 20.38 -2.14
C GLU A 462 -50.28 19.90 -0.94
N VAL A 463 -49.36 20.73 -0.48
CA VAL A 463 -48.60 20.49 0.76
C VAL A 463 -49.15 21.44 1.83
N GLU A 464 -49.70 20.87 2.89
CA GLU A 464 -50.10 21.61 4.09
C GLU A 464 -48.88 22.25 4.78
N PRO A 465 -48.97 23.49 5.31
CA PRO A 465 -47.88 24.13 6.00
C PRO A 465 -47.70 23.52 7.40
N CYS A 466 -46.56 22.89 7.66
CA CYS A 466 -46.14 22.54 9.02
C CYS A 466 -45.67 23.80 9.75
N GLU A 467 -46.24 23.99 10.94
CA GLU A 467 -45.96 25.10 11.86
C GLU A 467 -44.49 25.09 12.31
N ALA A 468 -43.81 26.22 12.16
CA ALA A 468 -42.47 26.44 12.67
C ALA A 468 -42.55 26.86 14.14
N GLU A 469 -42.10 25.99 15.06
CA GLU A 469 -41.84 26.40 16.44
C GLU A 469 -40.59 27.28 16.49
N ALA A 470 -40.75 28.51 16.97
CA ALA A 470 -39.67 29.44 17.23
C ALA A 470 -38.89 28.98 18.48
N TYR A 471 -37.60 28.73 18.32
CA TYR A 471 -36.69 28.50 19.44
C TYR A 471 -36.16 29.87 19.90
N ASP A 472 -36.59 30.30 21.09
CA ASP A 472 -36.11 31.53 21.73
C ASP A 472 -34.65 31.35 22.18
N ALA A 473 -33.75 32.13 21.59
CA ALA A 473 -32.36 32.22 22.02
C ALA A 473 -32.25 33.29 23.12
N GLU A 474 -31.95 32.89 24.35
CA GLU A 474 -31.60 33.83 25.41
C GLU A 474 -30.20 34.43 25.19
N PRO A 475 -30.01 35.74 25.48
CA PRO A 475 -28.74 36.41 25.24
C PRO A 475 -27.69 35.99 26.28
N TYR A 476 -26.54 35.53 25.79
CA TYR A 476 -25.38 35.23 26.63
C TYR A 476 -24.64 36.53 26.95
N ASP A 477 -24.58 36.91 28.23
CA ASP A 477 -23.78 38.03 28.72
C ASP A 477 -22.29 37.69 28.63
N ALA A 478 -21.54 38.52 27.89
CA ALA A 478 -20.09 38.42 27.78
C ALA A 478 -19.44 39.18 28.95
N GLU A 479 -19.08 38.47 30.02
CA GLU A 479 -18.19 39.01 31.05
C GLU A 479 -16.73 39.00 30.56
N LEU A 480 -16.17 40.20 30.41
CA LEU A 480 -14.75 40.44 30.20
C LEU A 480 -13.96 39.99 31.43
N TYR A 481 -13.24 38.88 31.33
CA TYR A 481 -12.24 38.49 32.33
C TYR A 481 -10.88 39.08 31.95
N GLU A 482 -10.41 40.03 32.76
CA GLU A 482 -9.04 40.54 32.74
C GLU A 482 -8.07 39.44 33.19
N ALA A 483 -6.95 39.30 32.48
CA ALA A 483 -5.92 38.31 32.76
C ALA A 483 -5.05 38.77 33.94
N GLU A 484 -5.06 38.02 35.05
CA GLU A 484 -4.02 38.12 36.08
C GLU A 484 -2.87 37.14 35.82
N PRO A 485 -1.60 37.56 36.01
CA PRO A 485 -0.45 36.70 35.79
C PRO A 485 -0.25 35.75 36.97
N TYR A 486 -0.31 34.45 36.71
CA TYR A 486 0.00 33.41 37.68
C TYR A 486 1.52 33.13 37.68
N GLU A 487 2.22 33.55 38.74
CA GLU A 487 3.54 33.04 39.09
C GLU A 487 3.39 32.08 40.28
N GLU A 488 3.75 30.81 40.10
CA GLU A 488 4.06 29.91 41.21
C GLU A 488 5.43 29.23 40.99
N PRO A 489 6.21 29.04 42.07
CA PRO A 489 7.59 28.58 41.99
C PRO A 489 7.69 27.06 41.89
N TYR A 490 8.59 26.61 41.03
CA TYR A 490 8.96 25.22 40.81
C TYR A 490 9.74 24.67 42.02
N GLU A 491 9.14 23.79 42.81
CA GLU A 491 9.87 22.96 43.79
C GLU A 491 10.45 21.73 43.08
N ALA A 492 11.79 21.62 43.08
CA ALA A 492 12.51 20.50 42.53
C ALA A 492 12.54 19.34 43.53
N GLU A 493 11.81 18.26 43.26
CA GLU A 493 11.97 16.99 43.98
C GLU A 493 13.25 16.28 43.52
N THR A 494 14.18 16.13 44.46
CA THR A 494 15.39 15.31 44.29
C THR A 494 15.02 13.83 44.41
N TYR A 495 15.10 13.09 43.31
CA TYR A 495 14.99 11.63 43.31
C TYR A 495 16.31 11.01 43.76
N GLU A 496 16.30 10.34 44.93
CA GLU A 496 17.39 9.47 45.37
C GLU A 496 17.41 8.20 44.50
N ALA A 497 18.57 7.88 43.92
CA ALA A 497 18.79 6.68 43.14
C ALA A 497 18.98 5.46 44.06
N GLU A 498 17.98 4.59 44.13
CA GLU A 498 18.14 3.26 44.72
C GLU A 498 18.93 2.35 43.78
N THR A 499 20.12 1.94 44.22
CA THR A 499 20.99 0.97 43.55
C THR A 499 20.41 -0.45 43.67
N TYR A 500 19.90 -1.01 42.58
CA TYR A 500 19.60 -2.45 42.50
C TYR A 500 20.88 -3.26 42.25
N ALA A 501 21.18 -4.15 43.19
CA ALA A 501 22.28 -5.10 43.11
C ALA A 501 22.02 -6.17 42.04
N VAL A 502 22.89 -6.24 41.04
CA VAL A 502 22.90 -7.30 40.03
C VAL A 502 23.48 -8.57 40.65
N ALA A 503 22.63 -9.57 40.88
CA ALA A 503 23.04 -10.91 41.26
C ALA A 503 23.71 -11.60 40.05
N SER A 504 24.98 -11.97 40.23
CA SER A 504 25.80 -12.69 39.27
C SER A 504 25.25 -14.11 39.06
N CYS A 505 24.86 -14.46 37.83
CA CYS A 505 24.67 -15.84 37.41
C CYS A 505 25.78 -16.20 36.41
N GLU A 506 26.64 -17.14 36.80
CA GLU A 506 27.67 -17.74 35.95
C GLU A 506 27.02 -18.61 34.85
N PRO A 507 27.47 -18.52 33.58
CA PRO A 507 27.02 -19.44 32.55
C PRO A 507 27.81 -20.76 32.61
N ALA A 508 27.07 -21.86 32.71
CA ALA A 508 27.61 -23.22 32.63
C ALA A 508 28.19 -23.49 31.23
N ARG A 509 29.44 -23.96 31.20
CA ARG A 509 30.15 -24.47 30.03
C ARG A 509 29.43 -25.69 29.43
N LEU A 510 29.06 -25.59 28.16
CA LEU A 510 28.73 -26.74 27.31
C LEU A 510 29.77 -26.79 26.18
N GLU A 511 30.56 -27.85 26.17
CA GLU A 511 31.56 -28.12 25.13
C GLU A 511 30.91 -28.58 23.81
N PRO A 512 31.43 -28.20 22.63
CA PRO A 512 30.90 -28.63 21.35
C PRO A 512 31.49 -29.98 20.92
N ARG A 513 30.62 -30.95 20.62
CA ARG A 513 31.01 -32.16 19.88
C ARG A 513 31.05 -31.86 18.39
N PHE A 514 32.26 -31.91 17.84
CA PHE A 514 32.53 -32.11 16.43
C PHE A 514 32.07 -33.50 16.01
N ASP A 515 31.29 -33.58 14.95
CA ASP A 515 31.39 -34.62 13.92
C ASP A 515 30.67 -34.15 12.65
N GLY A 516 31.44 -33.80 11.63
CA GLY A 516 30.99 -33.79 10.22
C GLY A 516 31.51 -35.04 9.52
N PRO A 517 30.98 -35.40 8.33
CA PRO A 517 31.62 -34.85 7.13
C PRO A 517 30.69 -34.57 5.92
N THR A 518 30.80 -33.33 5.40
CA THR A 518 31.02 -32.90 3.98
C THR A 518 30.05 -33.33 2.84
N PRO A 519 30.15 -32.78 1.60
CA PRO A 519 29.41 -31.58 1.19
C PRO A 519 28.58 -31.81 -0.10
N CYS A 520 27.41 -31.18 -0.23
CA CYS A 520 26.75 -31.06 -1.53
C CYS A 520 26.90 -29.62 -2.05
N GLU A 521 27.59 -29.52 -3.18
CA GLU A 521 27.84 -28.31 -3.97
C GLU A 521 26.54 -27.57 -4.28
N SER A 522 26.47 -26.30 -3.86
CA SER A 522 25.45 -25.36 -4.30
C SER A 522 25.76 -24.90 -5.72
N ALA A 523 25.03 -25.43 -6.71
CA ALA A 523 24.98 -24.86 -8.04
C ALA A 523 24.24 -23.50 -8.03
N PRO A 524 24.65 -22.51 -8.85
CA PRO A 524 23.99 -21.21 -8.90
C PRO A 524 22.64 -21.34 -9.64
N CYS A 525 21.54 -21.06 -8.94
CA CYS A 525 20.22 -20.90 -9.55
C CYS A 525 20.25 -19.73 -10.55
N LYS A 526 20.16 -20.04 -11.84
CA LYS A 526 19.87 -19.06 -12.90
C LYS A 526 18.44 -18.51 -12.69
N PRO A 527 18.20 -17.21 -12.88
CA PRO A 527 16.84 -16.68 -12.92
C PRO A 527 16.13 -17.25 -14.15
N ARG A 528 15.05 -17.99 -13.94
CA ARG A 528 14.10 -18.35 -14.99
C ARG A 528 13.29 -17.09 -15.31
N PHE A 529 13.45 -16.57 -16.51
CA PHE A 529 12.46 -15.68 -17.12
C PHE A 529 11.17 -16.50 -17.32
N GLY A 530 10.27 -16.41 -16.36
CA GLY A 530 8.88 -16.79 -16.55
C GLY A 530 8.18 -15.67 -17.31
N GLU A 531 7.44 -16.03 -18.35
CA GLU A 531 6.49 -15.16 -19.04
C GLU A 531 5.55 -14.49 -18.01
N PRO A 532 5.10 -13.25 -18.25
CA PRO A 532 4.21 -12.58 -17.30
C PRO A 532 2.92 -13.40 -17.18
N SER A 533 2.72 -14.01 -16.01
CA SER A 533 1.43 -14.55 -15.65
C SER A 533 0.43 -13.40 -15.68
N VAL A 534 -0.56 -13.51 -16.56
CA VAL A 534 -1.70 -12.60 -16.65
C VAL A 534 -2.56 -12.78 -15.40
N SER A 535 -2.13 -12.23 -14.25
CA SER A 535 -2.91 -12.22 -13.01
C SER A 535 -3.23 -10.81 -12.51
N SER A 536 -2.87 -9.75 -13.25
CA SER A 536 -3.02 -8.37 -12.77
C SER A 536 -4.38 -7.72 -13.06
N ARG A 537 -5.41 -8.45 -13.52
CA ARG A 537 -6.73 -7.87 -13.84
C ARG A 537 -7.79 -8.05 -12.75
N ALA A 538 -7.60 -8.90 -11.75
CA ALA A 538 -8.69 -9.33 -10.87
C ALA A 538 -8.99 -8.41 -9.65
N TYR A 539 -8.11 -7.47 -9.30
CA TYR A 539 -8.24 -6.73 -8.03
C TYR A 539 -8.76 -5.29 -8.15
N ARG A 540 -9.00 -4.75 -9.35
CA ARG A 540 -9.20 -3.30 -9.55
C ARG A 540 -10.64 -2.78 -9.40
N GLU A 541 -11.67 -3.62 -9.41
CA GLU A 541 -13.04 -3.13 -9.64
C GLU A 541 -14.15 -3.46 -8.62
N PRO A 542 -14.08 -4.46 -7.72
CA PRO A 542 -15.29 -4.86 -6.98
C PRO A 542 -15.75 -3.81 -5.97
N LEU A 543 -14.84 -3.15 -5.23
CA LEU A 543 -15.22 -2.22 -4.17
C LEU A 543 -15.87 -0.93 -4.69
N LEU A 544 -15.32 -0.34 -5.74
CA LEU A 544 -15.90 0.86 -6.35
C LEU A 544 -17.20 0.52 -7.08
N SER A 545 -17.25 -0.62 -7.78
CA SER A 545 -18.46 -1.15 -8.42
C SER A 545 -19.58 -1.37 -7.39
N ASP A 546 -19.28 -1.99 -6.25
CA ASP A 546 -20.29 -2.28 -5.24
C ASP A 546 -20.74 -1.03 -4.48
N LEU A 547 -19.86 -0.04 -4.26
CA LEU A 547 -20.24 1.25 -3.69
C LEU A 547 -21.05 2.11 -4.66
N LEU A 548 -20.71 2.09 -5.95
CA LEU A 548 -21.49 2.76 -7.01
C LEU A 548 -22.82 2.06 -7.27
N ALA A 549 -22.92 0.74 -7.09
CA ALA A 549 -24.18 0.02 -7.19
C ALA A 549 -25.07 0.17 -5.94
N ALA A 550 -24.48 0.59 -4.81
CA ALA A 550 -25.21 0.88 -3.58
C ALA A 550 -25.73 2.32 -3.54
N ALA A 551 -24.98 3.28 -4.10
CA ALA A 551 -25.39 4.65 -4.38
C ALA A 551 -26.47 4.69 -5.47
#